data_AF-A0A350CR14-F1
#
_entry.id   AF-A0A350CR14-F1
#
_cell.length_a   1.000
_cell.length_b   1.000
_cell.length_c   1.000
_cell.angle_alpha   90.00
_cell.angle_beta   90.00
_cell.angle_gamma   90.00
#
_symmetry.space_group_name_H-M   'P 1'
#
loop_
_entity.id
_entity.type
_entity.pdbx_description
1 polymer ?
#
loop_
_entity_poly.entity_id
_entity_poly.type
_entity_poly.pdbx_seq_one_letter_code
_entity_poly.pdbx_strand_id
1 'polypeptide(L)'
;MLRSLGFSGTDADVLAQAWREAPVILSCAWSAAPMWTANAATVSPSSDTRDGRVHFTAANLNNKLHRSEEHVQATRTLRAIFADHDHFVVHDTLPSTPAFGDEGAANHTRFAADHGAPGVEFFVYGRVEFDPSAPAPKKYPARQTLEASQAVARLHGLDPRRTVFASQNPDVIDQGVFHNDVIAVGNGNVLFYHEQAFADEAATIEALRRASAGVGFEFVPVRVDAGQVPVTDAVASYLFNSQLLSKPDGKMALVVPHECRENEAVARYLGGLVASGGPIDELIEFDLRQSMRNGGGPACLRLRVALTDEQAAAMHGGVIMTEALYAQLVAWVEKHYRDRVEPKDLMDPQLAIECHTALEALERILGLPGLYDFG
;
A
#
# COMPACT_ATOMS: atom_id res chain seq x y z
N MET A 1 -17.62 -5.35 12.45
CA MET A 1 -17.97 -3.97 12.83
C MET A 1 -19.33 -3.83 13.51
N LEU A 2 -20.46 -3.64 12.81
CA LEU A 2 -21.69 -3.08 13.39
C LEU A 2 -22.19 -3.76 14.69
N ARG A 3 -22.14 -5.09 14.79
CA ARG A 3 -22.59 -5.84 15.98
C ARG A 3 -21.74 -5.58 17.24
N SER A 4 -20.43 -5.31 17.11
CA SER A 4 -19.59 -4.95 18.26
C SER A 4 -19.80 -3.52 18.75
N LEU A 5 -20.49 -2.68 17.95
CA LEU A 5 -20.92 -1.33 18.31
C LEU A 5 -22.33 -1.28 18.91
N GLY A 6 -22.96 -2.44 19.17
CA GLY A 6 -24.22 -2.56 19.89
C GLY A 6 -25.48 -2.76 19.04
N PHE A 7 -25.38 -2.69 17.71
CA PHE A 7 -26.52 -2.98 16.82
C PHE A 7 -26.87 -4.47 16.87
N SER A 8 -28.16 -4.80 16.98
CA SER A 8 -28.62 -6.18 17.24
C SER A 8 -29.89 -6.56 16.45
N GLY A 9 -30.24 -7.86 16.44
CA GLY A 9 -31.29 -8.42 15.58
C GLY A 9 -30.72 -9.16 14.37
N THR A 10 -31.54 -9.36 13.33
CA THR A 10 -31.10 -9.87 12.02
C THR A 10 -30.17 -8.86 11.32
N ASP A 11 -29.50 -9.25 10.24
CA ASP A 11 -28.65 -8.31 9.50
C ASP A 11 -29.46 -7.16 8.89
N ALA A 12 -30.70 -7.43 8.47
CA ALA A 12 -31.64 -6.39 8.04
C ALA A 12 -31.97 -5.40 9.18
N ASP A 13 -32.21 -5.90 10.40
CA ASP A 13 -32.44 -5.04 11.57
C ASP A 13 -31.20 -4.19 11.89
N VAL A 14 -30.00 -4.78 11.83
CA VAL A 14 -28.71 -4.12 12.09
C VAL A 14 -28.42 -3.02 11.07
N LEU A 15 -28.59 -3.31 9.78
CA LEU A 15 -28.40 -2.34 8.70
C LEU A 15 -29.40 -1.17 8.81
N ALA A 16 -30.67 -1.46 9.10
CA ALA A 16 -31.71 -0.45 9.25
C ALA A 16 -31.52 0.44 10.51
N GLN A 17 -31.09 -0.14 11.64
CA GLN A 17 -30.69 0.63 12.83
C GLN A 17 -29.48 1.52 12.54
N ALA A 18 -28.41 0.94 11.98
CA ALA A 18 -27.18 1.68 11.69
C ALA A 18 -27.42 2.85 10.72
N TRP A 19 -28.28 2.68 9.70
CA TRP A 19 -28.69 3.78 8.82
C TRP A 19 -29.46 4.89 9.54
N ARG A 20 -30.41 4.52 10.40
CA ARG A 20 -31.25 5.47 11.15
C ARG A 20 -30.48 6.26 12.21
N GLU A 21 -29.53 5.61 12.87
CA GLU A 21 -28.91 6.11 14.11
C GLU A 21 -27.45 6.52 13.94
N ALA A 22 -26.71 5.90 13.02
CA ALA A 22 -25.29 6.19 12.78
C ALA A 22 -24.86 5.94 11.32
N PRO A 23 -25.45 6.63 10.32
CA PRO A 23 -25.20 6.34 8.89
C PRO A 23 -23.73 6.52 8.46
N VAL A 24 -22.94 7.31 9.20
CA VAL A 24 -21.47 7.41 9.01
C VAL A 24 -20.75 6.12 9.42
N ILE A 25 -21.20 5.45 10.50
CA ILE A 25 -20.66 4.15 10.94
C ILE A 25 -21.08 3.05 9.96
N LEU A 26 -22.31 3.09 9.43
CA LEU A 26 -22.73 2.21 8.34
C LEU A 26 -21.82 2.36 7.11
N SER A 27 -21.55 3.61 6.69
CA SER A 27 -20.60 3.90 5.60
C SER A 27 -19.19 3.38 5.88
N CYS A 28 -18.70 3.46 7.13
CA CYS A 28 -17.42 2.86 7.52
C CYS A 28 -17.40 1.34 7.41
N ALA A 29 -18.50 0.65 7.74
CA ALA A 29 -18.61 -0.81 7.65
C ALA A 29 -18.73 -1.34 6.19
N TRP A 30 -19.05 -0.46 5.23
CA TRP A 30 -19.24 -0.79 3.81
C TRP A 30 -18.10 -0.28 2.90
N SER A 31 -16.97 0.15 3.47
CA SER A 31 -15.89 0.75 2.69
C SER A 31 -15.13 -0.28 1.85
N ALA A 32 -14.94 0.00 0.56
CA ALA A 32 -14.12 -0.79 -0.36
C ALA A 32 -12.60 -0.58 -0.19
N ALA A 33 -12.17 0.11 0.88
CA ALA A 33 -10.76 0.43 1.18
C ALA A 33 -9.75 -0.73 1.15
N PRO A 34 -10.11 -2.02 1.40
CA PRO A 34 -9.26 -3.17 1.11
C PRO A 34 -8.66 -3.23 -0.31
N MET A 35 -9.25 -2.54 -1.29
CA MET A 35 -8.71 -2.44 -2.65
C MET A 35 -7.31 -1.81 -2.70
N TRP A 36 -6.93 -1.00 -1.70
CA TRP A 36 -5.61 -0.39 -1.60
C TRP A 36 -4.62 -1.34 -0.92
N THR A 37 -4.27 -2.40 -1.65
CA THR A 37 -3.43 -3.50 -1.15
C THR A 37 -2.00 -3.08 -0.76
N ALA A 38 -1.52 -1.91 -1.18
CA ALA A 38 -0.29 -1.31 -0.65
C ALA A 38 -0.33 -1.12 0.88
N ASN A 39 -1.53 -1.02 1.47
CA ASN A 39 -1.71 -0.91 2.92
C ASN A 39 -2.00 -2.24 3.62
N ALA A 40 -2.16 -3.36 2.90
CA ALA A 40 -2.60 -4.62 3.49
C ALA A 40 -1.55 -5.22 4.45
N ALA A 41 -0.27 -5.08 4.11
CA ALA A 41 0.86 -5.54 4.90
C ALA A 41 2.15 -4.77 4.56
N THR A 42 3.17 -4.89 5.41
CA THR A 42 4.57 -4.74 4.98
C THR A 42 5.13 -6.11 4.60
N VAL A 43 6.06 -6.16 3.64
CA VAL A 43 6.65 -7.40 3.10
C VAL A 43 8.17 -7.29 3.01
N SER A 44 8.89 -8.30 3.49
CA SER A 44 10.35 -8.41 3.38
C SER A 44 10.76 -9.71 2.68
N PRO A 45 11.53 -9.66 1.57
CA PRO A 45 12.00 -10.85 0.86
C PRO A 45 12.99 -11.69 1.65
N SER A 46 13.12 -12.96 1.26
CA SER A 46 14.02 -13.96 1.87
C SER A 46 15.51 -13.60 1.88
N SER A 47 15.96 -12.72 0.98
CA SER A 47 17.34 -12.23 0.94
C SER A 47 17.65 -11.18 2.01
N ASP A 48 16.60 -10.66 2.66
CA ASP A 48 16.68 -9.59 3.67
C ASP A 48 16.39 -10.08 5.10
N THR A 49 15.57 -11.13 5.24
CA THR A 49 15.22 -11.75 6.53
C THR A 49 16.33 -12.68 7.04
N ARG A 50 16.34 -12.94 8.36
CA ARG A 50 17.40 -13.73 9.03
C ARG A 50 17.32 -15.23 8.78
N ASP A 51 16.14 -15.76 8.47
CA ASP A 51 15.87 -17.20 8.33
C ASP A 51 15.61 -17.64 6.88
N GLY A 52 15.73 -16.74 5.90
CA GLY A 52 15.61 -17.07 4.48
C GLY A 52 14.18 -17.20 3.96
N ARG A 53 13.17 -16.76 4.72
CA ARG A 53 11.74 -16.81 4.33
C ARG A 53 11.19 -15.41 4.05
N VAL A 54 10.16 -15.34 3.21
CA VAL A 54 9.47 -14.07 2.92
C VAL A 54 8.49 -13.76 4.06
N HIS A 55 8.68 -12.63 4.72
CA HIS A 55 7.91 -12.23 5.90
C HIS A 55 6.86 -11.17 5.55
N PHE A 56 5.64 -11.36 6.06
CA PHE A 56 4.50 -10.47 5.92
C PHE A 56 3.96 -10.11 7.30
N THR A 57 3.79 -8.81 7.59
CA THR A 57 3.06 -8.34 8.78
C THR A 57 1.88 -7.51 8.30
N ALA A 58 0.65 -7.96 8.57
CA ALA A 58 -0.55 -7.22 8.19
C ALA A 58 -0.65 -5.90 8.98
N ALA A 59 -0.92 -4.78 8.31
CA ALA A 59 -0.96 -3.47 8.95
C ALA A 59 -2.28 -3.26 9.69
N ASN A 60 -2.26 -2.69 10.90
CA ASN A 60 -3.47 -2.59 11.73
C ASN A 60 -4.44 -1.48 11.29
N LEU A 61 -3.95 -0.49 10.52
CA LEU A 61 -4.71 0.62 9.94
C LEU A 61 -5.55 1.39 10.98
N ASN A 62 -5.02 1.45 12.21
CA ASN A 62 -5.73 1.93 13.40
C ASN A 62 -6.21 3.40 13.29
N ASN A 63 -5.62 4.20 12.39
CA ASN A 63 -5.92 5.61 12.25
C ASN A 63 -7.30 5.91 11.60
N LYS A 64 -7.97 4.91 11.03
CA LYS A 64 -9.24 5.07 10.29
C LYS A 64 -10.20 3.92 10.60
N LEU A 65 -11.36 4.22 11.19
CA LEU A 65 -12.37 3.21 11.58
C LEU A 65 -12.79 2.29 10.42
N HIS A 66 -13.00 2.86 9.21
CA HIS A 66 -13.35 2.07 8.03
C HIS A 66 -12.24 1.15 7.53
N ARG A 67 -11.01 1.29 8.06
CA ARG A 67 -9.86 0.44 7.76
C ARG A 67 -9.43 -0.47 8.92
N SER A 68 -9.83 -0.17 10.15
CA SER A 68 -9.28 -0.80 11.35
C SER A 68 -9.69 -2.27 11.56
N GLU A 69 -10.58 -2.83 10.74
CA GLU A 69 -10.89 -4.27 10.69
C GLU A 69 -10.30 -4.99 9.45
N GLU A 70 -9.71 -4.26 8.47
CA GLU A 70 -9.17 -4.85 7.24
C GLU A 70 -8.09 -5.90 7.52
N HIS A 71 -7.29 -5.68 8.57
CA HIS A 71 -6.19 -6.56 8.96
C HIS A 71 -6.63 -8.01 9.23
N VAL A 72 -7.88 -8.24 9.64
CA VAL A 72 -8.41 -9.60 9.90
C VAL A 72 -8.50 -10.38 8.59
N GLN A 73 -9.13 -9.79 7.57
CA GLN A 73 -9.24 -10.41 6.25
C GLN A 73 -7.90 -10.40 5.52
N ALA A 74 -7.11 -9.32 5.61
CA ALA A 74 -5.78 -9.27 5.00
C ALA A 74 -4.86 -10.38 5.51
N THR A 75 -4.84 -10.62 6.83
CA THR A 75 -4.06 -11.72 7.44
C THR A 75 -4.55 -13.08 6.95
N ARG A 76 -5.88 -13.28 6.84
CA ARG A 76 -6.48 -14.52 6.32
C ARG A 76 -6.11 -14.75 4.84
N THR A 77 -6.25 -13.73 4.00
CA THR A 77 -5.89 -13.77 2.58
C THR A 77 -4.40 -14.04 2.37
N LEU A 78 -3.52 -13.39 3.14
CA LEU A 78 -2.07 -13.63 3.08
C LEU A 78 -1.72 -15.06 3.51
N ARG A 79 -2.34 -15.59 4.58
CA ARG A 79 -2.14 -16.99 5.01
C ARG A 79 -2.68 -18.01 4.01
N ALA A 80 -3.71 -17.67 3.24
CA ALA A 80 -4.25 -18.54 2.19
C ALA A 80 -3.41 -18.52 0.90
N ILE A 81 -2.84 -17.38 0.52
CA ILE A 81 -2.00 -17.23 -0.68
C ILE A 81 -0.56 -17.72 -0.42
N PHE A 82 -0.01 -17.45 0.77
CA PHE A 82 1.36 -17.75 1.17
C PHE A 82 1.38 -18.82 2.27
N ALA A 83 0.74 -19.95 1.99
CA ALA A 83 0.46 -21.01 2.96
C ALA A 83 1.68 -21.91 3.29
N ASP A 84 2.67 -21.99 2.40
CA ASP A 84 3.87 -22.83 2.60
C ASP A 84 4.81 -22.24 3.67
N HIS A 85 4.89 -22.89 4.82
CA HIS A 85 5.67 -22.42 5.97
C HIS A 85 7.18 -22.61 5.85
N ASP A 86 7.67 -23.40 4.89
CA ASP A 86 9.10 -23.50 4.60
C ASP A 86 9.58 -22.29 3.78
N HIS A 87 8.67 -21.63 3.04
CA HIS A 87 8.95 -20.43 2.25
C HIS A 87 8.44 -19.11 2.85
N PHE A 88 7.36 -19.13 3.64
CA PHE A 88 6.58 -17.94 4.03
C PHE A 88 6.28 -17.85 5.53
N VAL A 89 6.24 -16.61 6.05
CA VAL A 89 5.77 -16.31 7.42
C VAL A 89 4.83 -15.12 7.41
N VAL A 90 3.56 -15.35 7.78
CA VAL A 90 2.55 -14.30 7.93
C VAL A 90 2.28 -14.06 9.41
N HIS A 91 2.86 -12.98 9.95
CA HIS A 91 2.70 -12.53 11.34
C HIS A 91 1.28 -12.00 11.58
N ASP A 92 0.82 -12.08 12.83
CA ASP A 92 -0.36 -11.33 13.26
C ASP A 92 -0.06 -9.82 13.27
N THR A 93 -1.11 -8.99 13.20
CA THR A 93 -0.95 -7.54 13.15
C THR A 93 -0.40 -6.95 14.46
N LEU A 94 0.22 -5.76 14.36
CA LEU A 94 0.68 -5.02 15.53
C LEU A 94 -0.51 -4.53 16.40
N PRO A 95 -0.36 -4.42 17.74
CA PRO A 95 -1.46 -4.05 18.63
C PRO A 95 -2.21 -2.79 18.18
N SER A 96 -3.51 -2.93 17.91
CA SER A 96 -4.39 -1.91 17.32
C SER A 96 -4.65 -0.71 18.24
N THR A 97 -3.60 0.09 18.45
CA THR A 97 -3.55 1.28 19.30
C THR A 97 -2.76 2.37 18.58
N PRO A 98 -2.99 3.67 18.85
CA PRO A 98 -2.28 4.75 18.16
C PRO A 98 -0.75 4.65 18.25
N ALA A 99 -0.25 4.16 19.39
CA ALA A 99 1.17 3.97 19.69
C ALA A 99 1.89 2.96 18.76
N PHE A 100 1.15 2.10 18.08
CA PHE A 100 1.65 1.19 17.05
C PHE A 100 0.86 1.35 15.74
N GLY A 101 0.46 2.59 15.42
CA GLY A 101 -0.19 2.91 14.15
C GLY A 101 0.70 2.50 12.96
N ASP A 102 0.17 1.60 12.14
CA ASP A 102 0.83 1.00 10.97
C ASP A 102 -0.12 1.01 9.77
N GLU A 103 0.39 1.45 8.62
CA GLU A 103 -0.33 1.47 7.34
C GLU A 103 0.45 0.72 6.22
N GLY A 104 1.44 -0.11 6.57
CA GLY A 104 2.01 -1.12 5.67
C GLY A 104 2.93 -0.57 4.56
N ALA A 105 2.98 -1.29 3.43
CA ALA A 105 3.90 -1.06 2.32
C ALA A 105 3.78 0.31 1.61
N ALA A 106 2.72 1.09 1.86
CA ALA A 106 2.62 2.49 1.44
C ALA A 106 3.64 3.41 2.16
N ASN A 107 4.17 2.97 3.31
CA ASN A 107 5.22 3.64 4.08
C ASN A 107 6.57 2.91 4.05
N HIS A 108 6.72 1.92 3.16
CA HIS A 108 7.93 1.12 3.01
C HIS A 108 8.39 1.06 1.56
N THR A 109 9.70 0.93 1.36
CA THR A 109 10.31 0.70 0.05
C THR A 109 11.59 -0.11 0.23
N ARG A 110 11.83 -1.01 -0.72
CA ARG A 110 13.03 -1.83 -0.78
C ARG A 110 13.93 -1.33 -1.90
N PHE A 111 15.23 -1.23 -1.64
CA PHE A 111 16.25 -0.94 -2.65
C PHE A 111 17.24 -2.11 -2.76
N ALA A 112 17.66 -2.48 -3.97
CA ALA A 112 18.62 -3.56 -4.21
C ALA A 112 19.28 -3.43 -5.59
N ALA A 113 20.33 -4.22 -5.86
CA ALA A 113 20.91 -4.35 -7.18
C ALA A 113 19.91 -4.94 -8.19
N ASP A 114 19.19 -5.98 -7.76
CA ASP A 114 18.09 -6.64 -8.45
C ASP A 114 17.09 -7.17 -7.40
N HIS A 115 15.95 -7.73 -7.86
CA HIS A 115 14.88 -8.14 -6.94
C HIS A 115 15.19 -9.38 -6.09
N GLY A 116 16.11 -10.25 -6.53
CA GLY A 116 16.54 -11.45 -5.80
C GLY A 116 17.74 -11.21 -4.89
N ALA A 117 18.66 -10.33 -5.29
CA ALA A 117 19.79 -9.91 -4.47
C ALA A 117 19.34 -9.33 -3.13
N PRO A 118 20.18 -9.42 -2.07
CA PRO A 118 19.91 -8.75 -0.80
C PRO A 118 19.81 -7.23 -0.96
N GLY A 119 19.01 -6.59 -0.12
CA GLY A 119 18.61 -5.20 -0.26
C GLY A 119 18.78 -4.35 1.00
N VAL A 120 18.24 -3.14 0.88
CA VAL A 120 18.09 -2.14 1.93
C VAL A 120 16.60 -1.86 2.11
N GLU A 121 16.14 -2.02 3.33
CA GLU A 121 14.73 -1.89 3.74
C GLU A 121 14.50 -0.50 4.31
N PHE A 122 13.71 0.32 3.62
CA PHE A 122 13.46 1.72 3.98
C PHE A 122 12.05 1.90 4.51
N PHE A 123 11.96 2.37 5.75
CA PHE A 123 10.70 2.64 6.46
C PHE A 123 10.56 4.14 6.72
N VAL A 124 9.44 4.71 6.31
CA VAL A 124 9.12 6.13 6.54
C VAL A 124 8.03 6.24 7.60
N TYR A 125 8.17 7.14 8.56
CA TYR A 125 7.19 7.36 9.62
C TYR A 125 6.79 8.84 9.72
N GLY A 126 5.58 9.13 10.18
CA GLY A 126 5.09 10.50 10.29
C GLY A 126 5.24 11.12 11.69
N ARG A 127 5.51 10.29 12.71
CA ARG A 127 5.67 10.69 14.12
C ARG A 127 6.39 9.61 14.94
N VAL A 128 6.87 10.02 16.11
CA VAL A 128 7.29 9.13 17.21
C VAL A 128 6.18 9.21 18.28
N GLU A 129 5.81 8.10 18.90
CA GLU A 129 4.84 8.08 20.02
C GLU A 129 5.52 8.49 21.33
N PHE A 130 6.68 7.90 21.63
CA PHE A 130 7.30 8.01 22.96
C PHE A 130 8.29 9.17 23.12
N ASP A 131 8.39 10.07 22.14
CA ASP A 131 9.14 11.33 22.21
C ASP A 131 8.25 12.52 21.83
N PRO A 132 7.71 13.29 22.80
CA PRO A 132 6.88 14.46 22.53
C PRO A 132 7.68 15.69 22.05
N SER A 133 9.01 15.59 21.94
CA SER A 133 9.85 16.62 21.33
C SER A 133 10.12 16.38 19.83
N ALA A 134 9.81 15.18 19.33
CA ALA A 134 9.94 14.85 17.91
C ALA A 134 8.98 15.70 17.04
N PRO A 135 9.42 16.23 15.89
CA PRO A 135 8.54 16.91 14.95
C PRO A 135 7.39 16.02 14.47
N ALA A 136 6.18 16.59 14.45
CA ALA A 136 4.96 15.93 14.03
C ALA A 136 4.03 16.93 13.30
N PRO A 137 3.14 16.46 12.41
CA PRO A 137 2.17 17.32 11.72
C PRO A 137 1.10 17.88 12.68
N LYS A 138 0.52 19.02 12.32
CA LYS A 138 -0.31 19.87 13.18
C LYS A 138 -1.78 19.94 12.75
N LYS A 139 -2.08 19.58 11.49
CA LYS A 139 -3.40 19.69 10.85
C LYS A 139 -3.95 18.32 10.43
N TYR A 140 -3.11 17.42 9.91
CA TYR A 140 -3.50 16.06 9.53
C TYR A 140 -2.71 15.02 10.34
N PRO A 141 -3.34 13.90 10.75
CA PRO A 141 -2.69 12.94 11.63
C PRO A 141 -1.64 12.11 10.88
N ALA A 142 -0.39 12.14 11.37
CA ALA A 142 0.61 11.15 11.03
C ALA A 142 0.12 9.75 11.46
N ARG A 143 -0.09 8.87 10.47
CA ARG A 143 -0.68 7.55 10.68
C ARG A 143 0.35 6.51 11.11
N GLN A 144 1.51 6.51 10.44
CA GLN A 144 2.64 5.63 10.73
C GLN A 144 3.46 6.14 11.92
N THR A 145 3.74 5.24 12.87
CA THR A 145 4.66 5.45 13.99
C THR A 145 6.04 4.85 13.70
N LEU A 146 7.11 5.46 14.24
CA LEU A 146 8.44 4.85 14.25
C LEU A 146 8.42 3.49 15.00
N GLU A 147 7.67 3.46 16.09
CA GLU A 147 7.45 2.31 16.96
C GLU A 147 6.91 1.09 16.21
N ALA A 148 5.90 1.29 15.34
CA ALA A 148 5.36 0.25 14.47
C ALA A 148 6.38 -0.20 13.43
N SER A 149 6.99 0.73 12.69
CA SER A 149 7.98 0.42 11.66
C SER A 149 9.16 -0.41 12.21
N GLN A 150 9.65 -0.06 13.41
CA GLN A 150 10.67 -0.86 14.10
C GLN A 150 10.14 -2.22 14.60
N ALA A 151 8.85 -2.34 14.94
CA ALA A 151 8.25 -3.62 15.34
C ALA A 151 8.13 -4.58 14.16
N VAL A 152 7.69 -4.11 12.98
CA VAL A 152 7.71 -4.87 11.73
C VAL A 152 9.13 -5.34 11.41
N ALA A 153 10.12 -4.46 11.44
CA ALA A 153 11.52 -4.82 11.18
C ALA A 153 12.06 -5.91 12.14
N ARG A 154 11.59 -5.94 13.40
CA ARG A 154 11.92 -7.01 14.37
C ARG A 154 11.20 -8.33 14.06
N LEU A 155 9.93 -8.31 13.68
CA LEU A 155 9.16 -9.50 13.25
C LEU A 155 9.75 -10.10 11.95
N HIS A 156 10.23 -9.24 11.06
CA HIS A 156 10.86 -9.62 9.80
C HIS A 156 12.34 -10.04 9.99
N GLY A 157 12.91 -9.83 11.18
CA GLY A 157 14.27 -10.27 11.52
C GLY A 157 15.36 -9.57 10.70
N LEU A 158 15.12 -8.33 10.27
CA LEU A 158 16.00 -7.61 9.35
C LEU A 158 17.35 -7.25 9.98
N ASP A 159 18.40 -7.16 9.16
CA ASP A 159 19.72 -6.66 9.59
C ASP A 159 19.64 -5.13 9.82
N PRO A 160 19.90 -4.62 11.05
CA PRO A 160 19.85 -3.19 11.34
C PRO A 160 20.82 -2.33 10.52
N ARG A 161 21.86 -2.92 9.91
CA ARG A 161 22.80 -2.23 9.00
C ARG A 161 22.20 -1.99 7.62
N ARG A 162 21.15 -2.75 7.27
CA ARG A 162 20.40 -2.69 6.00
C ARG A 162 19.00 -2.10 6.17
N THR A 163 18.62 -1.69 7.38
CA THR A 163 17.29 -1.13 7.66
C THR A 163 17.41 0.35 7.98
N VAL A 164 16.77 1.22 7.19
CA VAL A 164 16.82 2.68 7.34
C VAL A 164 15.43 3.18 7.74
N PHE A 165 15.37 4.00 8.79
CA PHE A 165 14.16 4.69 9.24
C PHE A 165 14.31 6.19 9.01
N ALA A 166 13.33 6.84 8.37
CA ALA A 166 13.32 8.29 8.20
C ALA A 166 11.96 8.90 8.56
N SER A 167 11.97 10.11 9.14
CA SER A 167 10.75 10.88 9.31
C SER A 167 10.34 11.50 7.98
N GLN A 168 9.09 11.30 7.60
CA GLN A 168 8.42 12.16 6.62
C GLN A 168 8.49 13.61 7.11
N ASN A 169 8.54 14.57 6.19
CA ASN A 169 8.39 15.98 6.55
C ASN A 169 6.96 16.25 7.07
N PRO A 170 6.77 16.73 8.30
CA PRO A 170 5.44 16.99 8.85
C PRO A 170 4.66 18.04 8.03
N ASP A 171 5.35 18.98 7.39
CA ASP A 171 4.71 20.04 6.61
C ASP A 171 4.13 19.53 5.27
N VAL A 172 4.59 18.39 4.72
CA VAL A 172 3.93 17.76 3.55
C VAL A 172 2.77 16.85 3.97
N ILE A 173 2.83 16.24 5.16
CA ILE A 173 1.67 15.53 5.72
C ILE A 173 0.50 16.50 5.88
N ASP A 174 0.73 17.70 6.43
CA ASP A 174 -0.28 18.76 6.57
C ASP A 174 -0.80 19.33 5.23
N GLN A 175 -0.10 19.08 4.12
CA GLN A 175 -0.54 19.38 2.75
C GLN A 175 -1.34 18.25 2.09
N GLY A 176 -1.33 17.03 2.66
CA GLY A 176 -2.14 15.89 2.19
C GLY A 176 -1.36 14.59 1.97
N VAL A 177 -0.04 14.57 2.18
CA VAL A 177 0.80 13.36 2.09
C VAL A 177 0.56 12.47 3.31
N PHE A 178 -0.52 11.68 3.29
CA PHE A 178 -0.88 10.81 4.43
C PHE A 178 -0.12 9.48 4.47
N HIS A 179 0.55 9.10 3.38
CA HIS A 179 1.45 7.96 3.23
C HIS A 179 2.67 8.39 2.38
N ASN A 180 3.81 7.72 2.54
CA ASN A 180 5.02 8.06 1.78
C ASN A 180 4.87 7.83 0.28
N ASP A 181 4.10 6.83 -0.15
CA ASP A 181 3.81 6.59 -1.56
C ASP A 181 2.93 7.69 -2.22
N VAL A 182 2.59 8.77 -1.52
CA VAL A 182 2.01 10.00 -2.12
C VAL A 182 3.11 11.03 -2.45
N ILE A 183 4.35 10.86 -1.99
CA ILE A 183 5.46 11.83 -2.18
C ILE A 183 6.81 11.21 -2.60
N ALA A 184 6.98 9.89 -2.48
CA ALA A 184 8.18 9.17 -2.91
C ALA A 184 7.91 7.68 -3.23
N VAL A 185 8.52 7.16 -4.31
CA VAL A 185 8.48 5.75 -4.71
C VAL A 185 9.86 5.28 -5.17
N GLY A 186 10.27 4.08 -4.78
CA GLY A 186 11.53 3.47 -5.22
C GLY A 186 11.36 2.07 -5.81
N ASN A 187 12.30 1.67 -6.67
CA ASN A 187 12.37 0.37 -7.33
C ASN A 187 13.83 0.08 -7.71
N GLY A 188 14.28 -1.18 -7.60
CA GLY A 188 15.68 -1.54 -7.83
C GLY A 188 16.60 -0.66 -6.99
N ASN A 189 17.53 0.05 -7.62
CA ASN A 189 18.43 0.99 -6.94
C ASN A 189 17.97 2.46 -6.96
N VAL A 190 16.78 2.75 -7.50
CA VAL A 190 16.28 4.13 -7.74
C VAL A 190 15.27 4.54 -6.67
N LEU A 191 15.39 5.79 -6.19
CA LEU A 191 14.35 6.50 -5.44
C LEU A 191 13.88 7.71 -6.22
N PHE A 192 12.62 7.75 -6.66
CA PHE A 192 11.95 8.90 -7.25
C PHE A 192 11.12 9.62 -6.18
N TYR A 193 11.46 10.88 -5.86
CA TYR A 193 10.89 11.58 -4.70
C TYR A 193 10.86 13.09 -4.89
N HIS A 194 9.86 13.74 -4.32
CA HIS A 194 9.87 15.19 -4.13
C HIS A 194 10.84 15.57 -3.02
N GLU A 195 11.63 16.63 -3.20
CA GLU A 195 12.66 17.03 -2.24
C GLU A 195 12.15 17.20 -0.80
N GLN A 196 10.97 17.80 -0.65
CA GLN A 196 10.33 18.03 0.65
C GLN A 196 9.75 16.76 1.30
N ALA A 197 9.97 15.56 0.75
CA ALA A 197 9.40 14.31 1.28
C ALA A 197 9.85 13.99 2.71
N PHE A 198 11.11 14.23 3.05
CA PHE A 198 11.72 13.82 4.32
C PHE A 198 12.06 15.03 5.20
N ALA A 199 11.96 14.88 6.52
CA ALA A 199 12.24 15.97 7.47
C ALA A 199 13.73 16.38 7.46
N ASP A 200 14.61 15.45 7.10
CA ASP A 200 16.02 15.72 6.76
C ASP A 200 16.36 14.92 5.48
N GLU A 201 16.24 15.60 4.33
CA GLU A 201 16.59 15.05 3.01
C GLU A 201 18.03 14.53 2.98
N ALA A 202 18.98 15.33 3.48
CA ALA A 202 20.40 15.04 3.39
C ALA A 202 20.79 13.81 4.22
N ALA A 203 20.35 13.74 5.49
CA ALA A 203 20.62 12.59 6.34
C ALA A 203 19.94 11.31 5.84
N THR A 204 18.74 11.42 5.25
CA THR A 204 17.98 10.29 4.70
C THR A 204 18.71 9.70 3.48
N ILE A 205 19.06 10.53 2.49
CA ILE A 205 19.76 10.09 1.28
C ILE A 205 21.16 9.54 1.63
N GLU A 206 21.87 10.15 2.57
CA GLU A 206 23.17 9.64 3.03
C GLU A 206 23.07 8.34 3.85
N ALA A 207 21.99 8.12 4.60
CA ALA A 207 21.74 6.82 5.25
C ALA A 207 21.48 5.72 4.22
N LEU A 208 20.65 5.99 3.21
CA LEU A 208 20.35 5.06 2.12
C LEU A 208 21.61 4.74 1.28
N ARG A 209 22.44 5.74 0.96
CA ARG A 209 23.74 5.53 0.31
C ARG A 209 24.68 4.63 1.11
N ARG A 210 24.85 4.88 2.41
CA ARG A 210 25.71 4.05 3.28
C ARG A 210 25.22 2.61 3.38
N ALA A 211 23.91 2.41 3.55
CA ALA A 211 23.32 1.07 3.58
C ALA A 211 23.51 0.33 2.24
N SER A 212 23.23 1.00 1.12
CA SER A 212 23.33 0.42 -0.22
C SER A 212 24.77 0.05 -0.60
N ALA A 213 25.74 0.92 -0.29
CA ALA A 213 27.16 0.63 -0.44
C ALA A 213 27.63 -0.54 0.45
N GLY A 214 27.01 -0.73 1.62
CA GLY A 214 27.25 -1.87 2.50
C GLY A 214 26.66 -3.20 1.99
N VAL A 215 25.79 -3.17 0.98
CA VAL A 215 25.17 -4.34 0.33
C VAL A 215 25.71 -4.56 -1.10
N GLY A 216 26.29 -3.53 -1.72
CA GLY A 216 27.07 -3.63 -2.96
C GLY A 216 26.46 -2.99 -4.20
N PHE A 217 25.53 -2.03 -4.05
CA PHE A 217 24.92 -1.31 -5.19
C PHE A 217 24.97 0.22 -5.04
N GLU A 218 25.00 0.92 -6.19
CA GLU A 218 24.92 2.38 -6.25
C GLU A 218 23.46 2.84 -6.12
N PHE A 219 23.16 3.61 -5.08
CA PHE A 219 21.84 4.19 -4.84
C PHE A 219 21.63 5.48 -5.66
N VAL A 220 20.57 5.53 -6.47
CA VAL A 220 20.29 6.59 -7.44
C VAL A 220 19.05 7.41 -7.03
N PRO A 221 19.24 8.56 -6.35
CA PRO A 221 18.15 9.48 -6.03
C PRO A 221 17.77 10.34 -7.24
N VAL A 222 16.52 10.22 -7.71
CA VAL A 222 15.88 11.09 -8.70
C VAL A 222 14.97 12.06 -7.94
N ARG A 223 15.54 13.23 -7.64
CA ARG A 223 14.88 14.34 -6.93
C ARG A 223 13.93 15.10 -7.87
N VAL A 224 12.79 15.54 -7.35
CA VAL A 224 11.91 16.54 -7.96
C VAL A 224 11.96 17.81 -7.12
N ASP A 225 12.33 18.92 -7.76
CA ASP A 225 12.42 20.22 -7.10
C ASP A 225 11.03 20.86 -6.98
N ALA A 226 10.72 21.49 -5.85
CA ALA A 226 9.41 22.14 -5.64
C ALA A 226 9.15 23.31 -6.60
N GLY A 227 10.22 23.86 -7.22
CA GLY A 227 10.14 24.85 -8.30
C GLY A 227 9.77 24.29 -9.68
N GLN A 228 9.78 22.96 -9.84
CA GLN A 228 9.31 22.26 -11.06
C GLN A 228 7.91 21.68 -10.87
N VAL A 229 7.68 21.01 -9.74
CA VAL A 229 6.38 20.44 -9.34
C VAL A 229 6.15 20.72 -7.86
N PRO A 230 5.32 21.71 -7.50
CA PRO A 230 4.92 21.95 -6.12
C PRO A 230 4.24 20.75 -5.46
N VAL A 231 4.35 20.64 -4.12
CA VAL A 231 3.68 19.58 -3.33
C VAL A 231 2.18 19.50 -3.62
N THR A 232 1.51 20.63 -3.84
CA THR A 232 0.08 20.69 -4.19
C THR A 232 -0.23 20.01 -5.53
N ASP A 233 0.66 20.15 -6.52
CA ASP A 233 0.50 19.51 -7.83
C ASP A 233 0.86 18.02 -7.75
N ALA A 234 1.87 17.64 -6.96
CA ALA A 234 2.20 16.25 -6.67
C ALA A 234 1.04 15.49 -5.99
N VAL A 235 0.42 16.11 -4.98
CA VAL A 235 -0.74 15.55 -4.24
C VAL A 235 -2.01 15.56 -5.09
N ALA A 236 -2.23 16.55 -5.96
CA ALA A 236 -3.39 16.58 -6.86
C ALA A 236 -3.30 15.57 -8.02
N SER A 237 -2.08 15.33 -8.53
CA SER A 237 -1.83 14.44 -9.67
C SER A 237 -1.54 12.98 -9.30
N TYR A 238 -1.18 12.71 -8.04
CA TYR A 238 -0.67 11.42 -7.57
C TYR A 238 0.64 10.97 -8.29
N LEU A 239 1.48 11.93 -8.70
CA LEU A 239 2.77 11.69 -9.38
C LEU A 239 3.64 10.61 -8.73
N PHE A 240 3.79 10.63 -7.41
CA PHE A 240 4.61 9.67 -6.67
C PHE A 240 3.85 8.40 -6.26
N ASN A 241 2.52 8.39 -6.38
CA ASN A 241 1.69 7.19 -6.25
C ASN A 241 1.68 6.37 -7.54
N SER A 242 2.79 6.42 -8.28
CA SER A 242 3.05 5.69 -9.51
C SER A 242 3.69 4.34 -9.22
N GLN A 243 3.64 3.43 -10.18
CA GLN A 243 4.48 2.22 -10.14
C GLN A 243 5.76 2.49 -10.92
N LEU A 244 6.91 2.35 -10.28
CA LEU A 244 8.20 2.36 -10.95
C LEU A 244 8.60 0.91 -11.21
N LEU A 245 8.70 0.51 -12.49
CA LEU A 245 8.84 -0.88 -12.94
C LEU A 245 10.15 -1.08 -13.70
N SER A 246 10.91 -2.14 -13.37
CA SER A 246 12.16 -2.48 -14.07
C SER A 246 11.90 -3.02 -15.48
N LYS A 247 12.63 -2.50 -16.48
CA LYS A 247 12.62 -2.97 -17.87
C LYS A 247 13.79 -3.94 -18.13
N PRO A 248 13.72 -4.82 -19.16
CA PRO A 248 14.80 -5.76 -19.50
C PRO A 248 16.14 -5.12 -19.94
N ASP A 249 16.13 -3.83 -20.28
CA ASP A 249 17.30 -3.04 -20.65
C ASP A 249 18.00 -2.36 -19.44
N GLY A 250 17.48 -2.57 -18.22
CA GLY A 250 17.97 -1.94 -17.00
C GLY A 250 17.44 -0.52 -16.76
N LYS A 251 16.57 0.01 -17.63
CA LYS A 251 15.82 1.24 -17.40
C LYS A 251 14.51 0.94 -16.64
N MET A 252 13.68 1.96 -16.45
CA MET A 252 12.42 1.85 -15.72
C MET A 252 11.27 2.60 -16.41
N ALA A 253 10.11 1.96 -16.44
CA ALA A 253 8.85 2.57 -16.82
C ALA A 253 8.12 3.12 -15.59
N LEU A 254 7.49 4.29 -15.74
CA LEU A 254 6.67 4.93 -14.70
C LEU A 254 5.19 4.81 -15.06
N VAL A 255 4.43 4.08 -14.26
CA VAL A 255 2.97 3.91 -14.41
C VAL A 255 2.25 5.00 -13.62
N VAL A 256 1.64 5.96 -14.32
CA VAL A 256 0.98 7.15 -13.73
C VAL A 256 -0.55 7.14 -13.94
N PRO A 257 -1.32 7.77 -13.05
CA PRO A 257 -2.73 8.05 -13.30
C PRO A 257 -2.89 9.18 -14.35
N HIS A 258 -4.02 9.20 -15.04
CA HIS A 258 -4.36 10.22 -16.05
C HIS A 258 -4.26 11.67 -15.54
N GLU A 259 -4.52 11.89 -14.25
CA GLU A 259 -4.41 13.19 -13.57
C GLU A 259 -2.98 13.80 -13.64
N CYS A 260 -1.93 12.98 -13.82
CA CYS A 260 -0.56 13.45 -14.11
C CYS A 260 -0.40 14.13 -15.47
N ARG A 261 -1.30 13.86 -16.42
CA ARG A 261 -1.38 14.50 -17.74
C ARG A 261 -2.28 15.73 -17.74
N GLU A 262 -3.32 15.72 -16.92
CA GLU A 262 -4.23 16.87 -16.75
C GLU A 262 -3.54 18.03 -15.99
N ASN A 263 -2.53 17.76 -15.14
CA ASN A 263 -1.72 18.78 -14.47
C ASN A 263 -0.53 19.26 -15.33
N GLU A 264 -0.52 20.53 -15.74
CA GLU A 264 0.53 21.08 -16.63
C GLU A 264 1.96 21.02 -16.07
N ALA A 265 2.15 21.21 -14.75
CA ALA A 265 3.48 21.21 -14.15
C ALA A 265 4.08 19.79 -14.17
N VAL A 266 3.25 18.82 -13.78
CA VAL A 266 3.58 17.40 -13.75
C VAL A 266 3.81 16.84 -15.15
N ALA A 267 2.91 17.13 -16.11
CA ALA A 267 3.07 16.69 -17.50
C ALA A 267 4.35 17.24 -18.14
N ARG A 268 4.70 18.51 -17.86
CA ARG A 268 5.94 19.14 -18.32
C ARG A 268 7.18 18.51 -17.68
N TYR A 269 7.12 18.22 -16.38
CA TYR A 269 8.20 17.52 -15.67
C TYR A 269 8.41 16.10 -16.22
N LEU A 270 7.35 15.31 -16.37
CA LEU A 270 7.41 13.94 -16.87
C LEU A 270 7.97 13.84 -18.30
N GLY A 271 7.58 14.77 -19.18
CA GLY A 271 8.17 14.87 -20.52
C GLY A 271 9.68 15.16 -20.49
N GLY A 272 10.13 16.00 -19.56
CA GLY A 272 11.55 16.25 -19.32
C GLY A 272 12.30 15.07 -18.68
N LEU A 273 11.66 14.35 -17.76
CA LEU A 273 12.20 13.16 -17.09
C LEU A 273 12.51 12.05 -18.11
N VAL A 274 11.53 11.68 -18.94
CA VAL A 274 11.69 10.67 -20.00
C VAL A 274 12.76 11.07 -21.01
N ALA A 275 12.85 12.36 -21.36
CA ALA A 275 13.87 12.88 -22.28
C ALA A 275 15.27 13.05 -21.64
N SER A 276 15.44 12.84 -20.33
CA SER A 276 16.69 13.14 -19.61
C SER A 276 17.84 12.14 -19.88
N GLY A 277 17.53 10.93 -20.36
CA GLY A 277 18.48 9.82 -20.43
C GLY A 277 18.77 9.15 -19.08
N GLY A 278 18.12 9.59 -17.99
CA GLY A 278 18.20 9.02 -16.64
C GLY A 278 17.63 7.59 -16.54
N PRO A 279 17.43 7.05 -15.33
CA PRO A 279 16.96 5.67 -15.16
C PRO A 279 15.50 5.46 -15.59
N ILE A 280 14.69 6.52 -15.62
CA ILE A 280 13.27 6.50 -16.00
C ILE A 280 13.16 7.03 -17.44
N ASP A 281 12.74 6.20 -18.38
CA ASP A 281 12.73 6.51 -19.83
C ASP A 281 11.41 6.12 -20.54
N GLU A 282 10.42 5.66 -19.80
CA GLU A 282 9.11 5.25 -20.33
C GLU A 282 7.99 5.70 -19.38
N LEU A 283 6.85 6.12 -19.95
CA LEU A 283 5.68 6.59 -19.22
C LEU A 283 4.44 5.83 -19.69
N ILE A 284 3.72 5.20 -18.75
CA ILE A 284 2.51 4.41 -19.01
C ILE A 284 1.36 5.06 -18.26
N GLU A 285 0.28 5.39 -18.98
CA GLU A 285 -0.86 6.17 -18.47
C GLU A 285 -2.10 5.28 -18.31
N PHE A 286 -2.76 5.34 -17.15
CA PHE A 286 -4.03 4.64 -16.89
C PHE A 286 -5.12 5.58 -16.35
N ASP A 287 -6.36 5.40 -16.81
CA ASP A 287 -7.54 5.98 -16.14
C ASP A 287 -7.89 5.12 -14.92
N LEU A 288 -7.72 5.71 -13.73
CA LEU A 288 -8.08 5.13 -12.44
C LEU A 288 -9.05 6.02 -11.66
N ARG A 289 -9.82 6.87 -12.36
CA ARG A 289 -10.62 7.98 -11.79
C ARG A 289 -11.49 7.59 -10.58
N GLN A 290 -12.03 6.37 -10.54
CA GLN A 290 -12.86 5.91 -9.42
C GLN A 290 -12.07 5.64 -8.13
N SER A 291 -10.83 5.16 -8.23
CA SER A 291 -9.92 5.02 -7.09
C SER A 291 -9.27 6.37 -6.74
N MET A 292 -8.88 7.15 -7.75
CA MET A 292 -8.31 8.50 -7.58
C MET A 292 -9.25 9.44 -6.82
N ARG A 293 -10.56 9.41 -7.11
CA ARG A 293 -11.61 10.15 -6.37
C ARG A 293 -11.67 9.85 -4.87
N ASN A 294 -11.14 8.71 -4.44
CA ASN A 294 -11.10 8.27 -3.04
C ASN A 294 -9.67 8.31 -2.46
N GLY A 295 -8.68 8.79 -3.23
CA GLY A 295 -7.30 8.96 -2.77
C GLY A 295 -6.40 7.73 -2.93
N GLY A 296 -6.55 6.95 -4.01
CA GLY A 296 -5.61 5.89 -4.36
C GLY A 296 -5.30 5.82 -5.85
N GLY A 297 -4.02 5.92 -6.21
CA GLY A 297 -3.50 5.80 -7.58
C GLY A 297 -2.91 4.41 -7.89
N PRO A 298 -2.09 4.31 -8.96
CA PRO A 298 -1.45 3.06 -9.38
C PRO A 298 -0.65 2.33 -8.28
N ALA A 299 -0.05 3.06 -7.35
CA ALA A 299 0.71 2.48 -6.24
C ALA A 299 -0.20 1.93 -5.14
N CYS A 300 -1.21 2.69 -4.68
CA CYS A 300 -2.09 2.23 -3.60
C CYS A 300 -2.75 0.87 -3.91
N LEU A 301 -3.11 0.63 -5.17
CA LEU A 301 -3.81 -0.59 -5.61
C LEU A 301 -2.95 -1.87 -5.59
N ARG A 302 -1.62 -1.79 -5.39
CA ARG A 302 -0.72 -2.96 -5.45
C ARG A 302 0.15 -3.13 -4.21
N LEU A 303 0.20 -4.35 -3.69
CA LEU A 303 1.27 -4.82 -2.79
C LEU A 303 2.46 -5.32 -3.63
N ARG A 304 3.68 -5.06 -3.18
CA ARG A 304 4.90 -5.55 -3.84
C ARG A 304 5.44 -6.75 -3.06
N VAL A 305 5.67 -7.86 -3.75
CA VAL A 305 6.22 -9.10 -3.18
C VAL A 305 7.32 -9.58 -4.14
N ALA A 306 8.57 -9.56 -3.70
CA ALA A 306 9.68 -10.15 -4.45
C ALA A 306 9.89 -11.59 -3.96
N LEU A 307 9.89 -12.53 -4.90
CA LEU A 307 9.98 -13.98 -4.68
C LEU A 307 11.10 -14.56 -5.56
N THR A 308 11.72 -15.65 -5.11
CA THR A 308 12.47 -16.54 -6.02
C THR A 308 11.50 -17.40 -6.85
N ASP A 309 11.98 -18.01 -7.94
CA ASP A 309 11.17 -18.94 -8.76
C ASP A 309 10.57 -20.08 -7.92
N GLU A 310 11.32 -20.59 -6.95
CA GLU A 310 10.88 -21.64 -6.01
C GLU A 310 9.72 -21.14 -5.13
N GLN A 311 9.82 -19.92 -4.59
CA GLN A 311 8.76 -19.31 -3.78
C GLN A 311 7.54 -18.94 -4.64
N ALA A 312 7.75 -18.47 -5.87
CA ALA A 312 6.68 -18.20 -6.83
C ALA A 312 5.93 -19.49 -7.25
N ALA A 313 6.59 -20.65 -7.21
CA ALA A 313 5.97 -21.96 -7.39
C ALA A 313 5.27 -22.49 -6.12
N ALA A 314 5.71 -22.06 -4.92
CA ALA A 314 5.13 -22.47 -3.64
C ALA A 314 3.93 -21.63 -3.19
N MET A 315 3.76 -20.40 -3.72
CA MET A 315 2.55 -19.61 -3.46
C MET A 315 1.33 -20.14 -4.23
N HIS A 316 0.13 -19.79 -3.77
CA HIS A 316 -1.13 -20.23 -4.39
C HIS A 316 -1.29 -19.69 -5.82
N GLY A 317 -1.19 -20.59 -6.81
CA GLY A 317 -1.24 -20.23 -8.23
C GLY A 317 -2.58 -19.65 -8.72
N GLY A 318 -3.68 -19.85 -8.00
CA GLY A 318 -5.02 -19.41 -8.43
C GLY A 318 -5.28 -17.90 -8.40
N VAL A 319 -4.33 -17.10 -7.89
CA VAL A 319 -4.35 -15.62 -7.95
C VAL A 319 -3.38 -15.03 -8.99
N ILE A 320 -2.62 -15.86 -9.72
CA ILE A 320 -1.69 -15.39 -10.74
C ILE A 320 -2.46 -14.96 -12.00
N MET A 321 -2.28 -13.70 -12.41
CA MET A 321 -3.02 -13.14 -13.54
C MET A 321 -2.66 -13.82 -14.86
N THR A 322 -3.70 -14.20 -15.60
CA THR A 322 -3.62 -14.81 -16.94
C THR A 322 -4.83 -14.35 -17.75
N GLU A 323 -4.80 -14.44 -19.07
CA GLU A 323 -5.95 -14.12 -19.94
C GLU A 323 -7.22 -14.88 -19.54
N ALA A 324 -7.08 -16.14 -19.08
CA ALA A 324 -8.19 -16.96 -18.62
C ALA A 324 -8.78 -16.45 -17.29
N LEU A 325 -7.93 -16.10 -16.32
CA LEU A 325 -8.39 -15.53 -15.04
C LEU A 325 -8.97 -14.12 -15.24
N TYR A 326 -8.36 -13.30 -16.11
CA TYR A 326 -8.88 -11.99 -16.48
C TYR A 326 -10.31 -12.09 -17.04
N ALA A 327 -10.54 -12.96 -18.03
CA ALA A 327 -11.87 -13.17 -18.60
C ALA A 327 -12.90 -13.67 -17.57
N GLN A 328 -12.49 -14.54 -16.63
CA GLN A 328 -13.35 -15.00 -15.53
C GLN A 328 -13.69 -13.87 -14.55
N LEU A 329 -12.72 -13.04 -14.18
CA LEU A 329 -12.93 -11.92 -13.27
C LEU A 329 -13.78 -10.81 -13.89
N VAL A 330 -13.61 -10.50 -15.19
CA VAL A 330 -14.47 -9.56 -15.92
C VAL A 330 -15.92 -10.07 -15.94
N ALA A 331 -16.15 -11.32 -16.36
CA ALA A 331 -17.50 -11.89 -16.38
C ALA A 331 -18.13 -12.04 -14.98
N TRP A 332 -17.31 -12.15 -13.92
CA TRP A 332 -17.77 -12.09 -12.53
C TRP A 332 -18.17 -10.67 -12.12
N VAL A 333 -17.38 -9.64 -12.45
CA VAL A 333 -17.74 -8.23 -12.22
C VAL A 333 -19.03 -7.86 -12.94
N GLU A 334 -19.12 -8.12 -14.25
CA GLU A 334 -20.30 -7.84 -15.10
C GLU A 334 -21.59 -8.50 -14.59
N LYS A 335 -21.47 -9.62 -13.86
CA LYS A 335 -22.59 -10.37 -13.30
C LYS A 335 -22.99 -9.89 -11.89
N HIS A 336 -22.06 -9.38 -11.10
CA HIS A 336 -22.25 -9.19 -9.65
C HIS A 336 -22.17 -7.73 -9.17
N TYR A 337 -21.62 -6.80 -9.96
CA TYR A 337 -21.45 -5.41 -9.54
C TYR A 337 -22.63 -4.55 -10.02
N ARG A 338 -23.11 -3.65 -9.14
CA ARG A 338 -24.12 -2.64 -9.51
C ARG A 338 -23.42 -1.47 -10.20
N ASP A 339 -23.92 -1.01 -11.37
CA ASP A 339 -23.42 0.19 -12.08
C ASP A 339 -23.46 1.48 -11.23
N ARG A 340 -24.28 1.49 -10.18
CA ARG A 340 -24.46 2.60 -9.24
C ARG A 340 -24.74 2.04 -7.85
N VAL A 341 -24.07 2.61 -6.85
CA VAL A 341 -24.37 2.43 -5.43
C VAL A 341 -24.42 3.81 -4.79
N GLU A 342 -25.48 4.10 -4.04
CA GLU A 342 -25.67 5.34 -3.27
C GLU A 342 -25.61 5.04 -1.76
N PRO A 343 -25.35 6.04 -0.89
CA PRO A 343 -25.29 5.81 0.57
C PRO A 343 -26.56 5.19 1.18
N LYS A 344 -27.73 5.38 0.56
CA LYS A 344 -29.00 4.77 0.94
C LYS A 344 -29.07 3.26 0.63
N ASP A 345 -28.27 2.77 -0.33
CA ASP A 345 -28.29 1.38 -0.76
C ASP A 345 -27.50 0.50 0.23
N LEU A 346 -26.69 1.13 1.09
CA LEU A 346 -25.95 0.46 2.17
C LEU A 346 -26.87 -0.07 3.30
N MET A 347 -28.16 0.30 3.30
CA MET A 347 -29.17 -0.27 4.19
C MET A 347 -30.05 -1.34 3.53
N ASP A 348 -29.83 -1.65 2.26
CA ASP A 348 -30.53 -2.70 1.51
C ASP A 348 -29.96 -4.08 1.88
N PRO A 349 -30.71 -4.97 2.55
CA PRO A 349 -30.20 -6.31 2.88
C PRO A 349 -29.90 -7.15 1.63
N GLN A 350 -30.53 -6.84 0.50
CA GLN A 350 -30.27 -7.51 -0.77
C GLN A 350 -28.86 -7.21 -1.31
N LEU A 351 -28.28 -6.04 -1.01
CA LEU A 351 -26.88 -5.73 -1.33
C LEU A 351 -25.91 -6.65 -0.58
N ALA A 352 -26.19 -6.96 0.70
CA ALA A 352 -25.36 -7.87 1.48
C ALA A 352 -25.41 -9.31 0.94
N ILE A 353 -26.61 -9.77 0.55
CA ILE A 353 -26.82 -11.08 -0.08
C ILE A 353 -26.08 -11.16 -1.43
N GLU A 354 -26.12 -10.09 -2.23
CA GLU A 354 -25.37 -9.96 -3.49
C GLU A 354 -23.86 -10.04 -3.26
N CYS A 355 -23.34 -9.29 -2.28
CA CYS A 355 -21.92 -9.34 -1.91
C CYS A 355 -21.50 -10.73 -1.43
N HIS A 356 -22.25 -11.41 -0.56
CA HIS A 356 -21.93 -12.77 -0.11
C HIS A 356 -21.90 -13.74 -1.30
N THR A 357 -22.92 -13.69 -2.16
CA THR A 357 -23.02 -14.53 -3.37
C THR A 357 -21.86 -14.26 -4.35
N ALA A 358 -21.43 -13.01 -4.48
CA ALA A 358 -20.29 -12.62 -5.29
C ALA A 358 -18.97 -13.16 -4.70
N LEU A 359 -18.74 -12.97 -3.40
CA LEU A 359 -17.53 -13.41 -2.69
C LEU A 359 -17.38 -14.93 -2.73
N GLU A 360 -18.45 -15.71 -2.49
CA GLU A 360 -18.38 -17.17 -2.68
C GLU A 360 -18.04 -17.56 -4.13
N ALA A 361 -18.54 -16.83 -5.14
CA ALA A 361 -18.21 -17.10 -6.52
C ALA A 361 -16.74 -16.77 -6.83
N LEU A 362 -16.18 -15.73 -6.19
CA LEU A 362 -14.78 -15.36 -6.28
C LEU A 362 -13.87 -16.41 -5.62
N GLU A 363 -14.23 -16.95 -4.45
CA GLU A 363 -13.50 -18.09 -3.84
C GLU A 363 -13.34 -19.26 -4.81
N ARG A 364 -14.41 -19.59 -5.53
CA ARG A 364 -14.44 -20.69 -6.51
C ARG A 364 -13.64 -20.39 -7.78
N ILE A 365 -13.57 -19.12 -8.21
CA ILE A 365 -12.72 -18.66 -9.33
C ILE A 365 -11.24 -18.70 -8.94
N LEU A 366 -10.90 -18.14 -7.77
CA LEU A 366 -9.53 -18.06 -7.28
C LEU A 366 -9.01 -19.39 -6.70
N GLY A 367 -9.86 -20.39 -6.48
CA GLY A 367 -9.48 -21.65 -5.85
C GLY A 367 -9.13 -21.53 -4.36
N LEU A 368 -9.74 -20.57 -3.66
CA LEU A 368 -9.49 -20.24 -2.25
C LEU A 368 -10.77 -20.47 -1.40
N PRO A 369 -11.11 -21.73 -1.07
CA PRO A 369 -12.35 -22.04 -0.34
C PRO A 369 -12.26 -21.65 1.15
N GLY A 370 -13.27 -20.95 1.66
CA GLY A 370 -13.29 -20.45 3.04
C GLY A 370 -12.35 -19.27 3.28
N LEU A 371 -12.05 -18.51 2.22
CA LEU A 371 -11.24 -17.29 2.27
C LEU A 371 -11.93 -16.17 3.04
N TYR A 372 -13.26 -16.06 2.98
CA TYR A 372 -14.03 -15.02 3.66
C TYR A 372 -14.67 -15.54 4.95
N ASP A 373 -15.10 -14.61 5.81
CA ASP A 373 -16.03 -14.93 6.90
C ASP A 373 -17.40 -14.30 6.61
N PHE A 374 -18.45 -15.03 6.92
CA PHE A 374 -19.84 -14.66 6.64
C PHE A 374 -20.73 -14.68 7.90
N GLY A 375 -20.14 -14.74 9.12
CA GLY A 375 -20.83 -14.79 10.42
C GLY A 375 -20.43 -13.69 11.39
#